data_AF-A0A1M7LWD8-F1
#
_entry.id   AF-A0A1M7LWD8-F1
#
_cell.length_a   1.000
_cell.length_b   1.000
_cell.length_c   1.000
_cell.angle_alpha   90.00
_cell.angle_beta   90.00
_cell.angle_gamma   90.00
#
_symmetry.space_group_name_H-M   'P 1'
#
loop_
_entity.id
_entity.type
_entity.pdbx_description
1 polymer ?
#
loop_
_entity_poly.entity_id
_entity_poly.type
_entity_poly.pdbx_seq_one_letter_code
_entity_poly.pdbx_strand_id
1 'polypeptide(L)'
;MFTITVLFLCFLAAISCKIKKVKAPLITGLIWYFHLVMCVFSVLCLILLFSGYGFKGTYTERVFYTLYAGSGIVLYGLTQQEVSGKWVYLCAFYGFPFVLLFGLLLPPLRTLTVIAGLGLLSDGEMKRYPIDDDYSLQSTSVDIIYRYPTYSLVQDKYWFFEKISGDVVKPTGRLQALKMEKNGQDSLHLYMNLVNEPGRASRFDTTISLIQ
;
A
#
# COMPACT_ATOMS: atom_id res chain seq x y z
N MET A 1 9.44 -5.13 4.73
CA MET A 1 9.43 -5.98 3.52
C MET A 1 8.28 -7.00 3.59
N PHE A 2 7.08 -6.61 4.02
CA PHE A 2 6.01 -7.55 4.40
C PHE A 2 5.36 -8.24 3.20
N THR A 3 4.90 -7.45 2.21
CA THR A 3 4.15 -7.96 1.04
C THR A 3 4.93 -9.00 0.26
N ILE A 4 6.20 -8.72 -0.05
CA ILE A 4 7.06 -9.62 -0.83
C ILE A 4 7.23 -10.95 -0.09
N THR A 5 7.52 -10.90 1.21
CA THR A 5 7.72 -12.12 2.02
C THR A 5 6.48 -12.99 2.05
N VAL A 6 5.30 -12.41 2.28
CA VAL A 6 4.03 -13.16 2.30
C VAL A 6 3.73 -13.77 0.94
N LEU A 7 3.83 -13.00 -0.14
CA LEU A 7 3.57 -13.50 -1.49
C LEU A 7 4.56 -14.59 -1.91
N PHE A 8 5.84 -14.46 -1.53
CA PHE A 8 6.85 -15.48 -1.77
C PHE A 8 6.53 -16.79 -1.06
N LEU A 9 6.14 -16.73 0.21
CA LEU A 9 5.71 -17.91 0.97
C LEU A 9 4.46 -18.56 0.35
N CYS A 10 3.46 -17.77 -0.05
CA CYS A 10 2.28 -18.26 -0.75
C CYS A 10 2.64 -18.95 -2.08
N PHE A 11 3.60 -18.40 -2.82
CA PHE A 11 4.07 -18.97 -4.08
C PHE A 11 4.78 -20.31 -3.88
N LEU A 12 5.68 -20.41 -2.90
CA LEU A 12 6.33 -21.67 -2.53
C LEU A 12 5.32 -22.72 -2.07
N ALA A 13 4.34 -22.31 -1.26
CA ALA A 13 3.26 -23.19 -0.82
C ALA A 13 2.44 -23.71 -2.01
N ALA A 14 2.07 -22.84 -2.95
CA ALA A 14 1.33 -23.22 -4.16
C ALA A 14 2.10 -24.23 -5.02
N ILE A 15 3.40 -24.02 -5.24
CA ILE A 15 4.27 -24.96 -5.96
C ILE A 15 4.32 -26.30 -5.23
N SER A 16 4.56 -26.28 -3.92
CA SER A 16 4.61 -27.49 -3.09
C SER A 16 3.32 -28.31 -3.17
N CYS A 17 2.16 -27.64 -3.07
CA CYS A 17 0.85 -28.26 -3.22
C CYS A 17 0.65 -28.86 -4.61
N LYS A 18 1.10 -28.17 -5.67
CA LYS A 18 0.97 -28.62 -7.06
C LYS A 18 1.82 -29.85 -7.35
N ILE A 19 3.09 -29.83 -6.92
CA ILE A 19 4.03 -30.95 -7.10
C ILE A 19 3.52 -32.20 -6.36
N LYS A 20 3.08 -32.03 -5.11
CA LYS A 20 2.57 -33.13 -4.29
C LYS A 20 1.16 -33.59 -4.64
N LYS A 21 0.48 -32.93 -5.59
CA LYS A 21 -0.92 -33.20 -5.97
C LYS A 21 -1.85 -33.30 -4.75
N VAL A 22 -1.68 -32.40 -3.79
CA VAL A 22 -2.42 -32.42 -2.52
C VAL A 22 -3.92 -32.32 -2.78
N LYS A 23 -4.69 -33.26 -2.22
CA LYS A 23 -6.16 -33.24 -2.26
C LYS A 23 -6.70 -32.91 -0.87
N ALA A 24 -7.03 -31.64 -0.65
CA ALA A 24 -7.60 -31.16 0.61
C ALA A 24 -8.86 -30.32 0.34
N PRO A 25 -10.01 -30.94 0.05
CA PRO A 25 -11.22 -30.23 -0.39
C PRO A 25 -11.74 -29.27 0.67
N LEU A 26 -11.68 -29.64 1.96
CA LEU A 26 -12.11 -28.79 3.07
C LEU A 26 -11.25 -27.53 3.20
N ILE A 27 -9.91 -27.68 3.14
CA ILE A 27 -8.97 -26.56 3.18
C ILE A 27 -9.16 -25.65 1.96
N THR A 28 -9.35 -26.24 0.78
CA THR A 28 -9.60 -25.50 -0.47
C THR A 28 -10.86 -24.66 -0.36
N GLY A 29 -11.95 -25.21 0.20
CA GLY A 29 -13.19 -24.48 0.44
C GLY A 29 -13.01 -23.33 1.43
N LEU A 30 -12.31 -23.56 2.54
CA LEU A 30 -12.05 -22.52 3.54
C LEU A 30 -11.23 -21.36 2.96
N ILE A 31 -10.15 -21.67 2.24
CA ILE A 31 -9.32 -20.64 1.60
C ILE A 31 -10.11 -19.91 0.52
N TRP A 32 -11.04 -20.58 -0.17
CA TRP A 32 -11.91 -19.93 -1.15
C TRP A 32 -12.81 -18.86 -0.50
N TYR A 33 -13.47 -19.18 0.61
CA TYR A 33 -14.26 -18.19 1.33
C TYR A 33 -13.40 -17.05 1.89
N PHE A 34 -12.23 -17.36 2.44
CA PHE A 34 -11.27 -16.35 2.87
C PHE A 34 -10.87 -15.42 1.72
N HIS A 35 -10.58 -15.98 0.56
CA HIS A 35 -10.21 -15.23 -0.64
C HIS A 35 -11.34 -14.30 -1.11
N LEU A 36 -12.59 -14.76 -1.07
CA LEU A 36 -13.75 -13.92 -1.38
C LEU A 36 -13.93 -12.78 -0.38
N VAL A 37 -13.76 -13.03 0.92
CA VAL A 37 -13.80 -11.97 1.95
C VAL A 37 -12.70 -10.93 1.68
N MET A 38 -11.48 -11.37 1.38
CA MET A 38 -10.37 -10.46 1.04
C MET A 38 -10.59 -9.72 -0.28
N CYS A 39 -11.30 -10.32 -1.23
CA CYS A 39 -11.75 -9.65 -2.46
C CYS A 39 -12.67 -8.47 -2.12
N VAL A 40 -13.67 -8.69 -1.24
CA VAL A 40 -14.59 -7.63 -0.80
C VAL A 40 -13.83 -6.49 -0.12
N PHE A 41 -12.89 -6.79 0.77
CA PHE A 41 -12.06 -5.76 1.40
C PHE A 41 -11.18 -5.02 0.39
N SER A 42 -10.61 -5.73 -0.59
CA SER A 42 -9.80 -5.12 -1.65
C SER A 42 -10.63 -4.16 -2.52
N VAL A 43 -11.86 -4.54 -2.86
CA VAL A 43 -12.79 -3.65 -3.59
C VAL A 43 -13.18 -2.45 -2.73
N LEU A 44 -13.44 -2.65 -1.43
CA LEU A 44 -13.71 -1.54 -0.52
C LEU A 44 -12.52 -0.58 -0.43
N CYS A 45 -11.29 -1.09 -0.37
CA CYS A 45 -10.09 -0.27 -0.39
C CYS A 45 -10.00 0.59 -1.66
N LEU A 46 -10.36 0.05 -2.83
CA LEU A 46 -10.41 0.82 -4.07
C LEU A 46 -11.48 1.91 -4.03
N ILE A 47 -12.67 1.60 -3.53
CA ILE A 47 -13.76 2.58 -3.41
C ILE A 47 -13.34 3.73 -2.47
N LEU A 48 -12.76 3.40 -1.32
CA LEU A 48 -12.26 4.39 -0.36
C LEU A 48 -11.15 5.25 -0.97
N LEU A 49 -10.22 4.63 -1.71
CA LEU A 49 -9.14 5.36 -2.39
C LEU A 49 -9.69 6.42 -3.35
N PHE A 50 -10.74 6.10 -4.13
CA PHE A 50 -11.38 7.07 -5.03
C PHE A 50 -12.14 8.18 -4.31
N SER A 51 -12.65 7.94 -3.10
CA SER A 51 -13.31 8.96 -2.30
C SER A 51 -12.36 9.77 -1.41
N GLY A 52 -11.05 9.50 -1.46
CA GLY A 52 -10.04 10.16 -0.61
C GLY A 52 -10.02 9.65 0.83
N TYR A 53 -10.63 8.49 1.09
CA TYR A 53 -10.62 7.81 2.37
C TYR A 53 -9.66 6.61 2.35
N GLY A 54 -9.17 6.24 3.52
CA GLY A 54 -8.40 5.04 3.77
C GLY A 54 -8.93 4.31 5.01
N PHE A 55 -8.47 3.07 5.20
CA PHE A 55 -8.66 2.38 6.46
C PHE A 55 -7.77 3.01 7.53
N LYS A 56 -8.28 3.07 8.75
CA LYS A 56 -7.50 3.50 9.90
C LYS A 56 -6.33 2.55 10.14
N GLY A 57 -5.18 3.13 10.48
CA GLY A 57 -3.92 2.40 10.67
C GLY A 57 -3.01 2.48 9.45
N THR A 58 -1.77 2.05 9.63
CA THR A 58 -0.74 2.15 8.60
C THR A 58 -0.66 0.83 7.81
N TYR A 59 -0.66 0.90 6.48
CA TYR A 59 -0.59 -0.24 5.55
C TYR A 59 -1.77 -1.24 5.63
N THR A 60 -2.90 -0.87 6.21
CA THR A 60 -4.06 -1.77 6.36
C THR A 60 -4.59 -2.26 5.00
N GLU A 61 -4.69 -1.36 4.02
CA GLU A 61 -5.11 -1.67 2.66
C GLU A 61 -4.15 -2.65 1.97
N ARG A 62 -2.85 -2.46 2.21
CA ARG A 62 -1.80 -3.31 1.65
C ARG A 62 -1.90 -4.73 2.19
N VAL A 63 -2.26 -4.90 3.47
CA VAL A 63 -2.52 -6.23 4.05
C VAL A 63 -3.69 -6.89 3.34
N PHE A 64 -4.80 -6.19 3.10
CA PHE A 64 -5.94 -6.76 2.36
C PHE A 64 -5.57 -7.18 0.93
N TYR A 65 -4.88 -6.33 0.18
CA TYR A 65 -4.42 -6.68 -1.17
C TYR A 65 -3.43 -7.86 -1.16
N THR A 66 -2.52 -7.90 -0.19
CA THR A 66 -1.52 -8.98 -0.06
C THR A 66 -2.19 -10.31 0.26
N LEU A 67 -3.12 -10.32 1.21
CA LEU A 67 -3.86 -11.52 1.60
C LEU A 67 -4.79 -11.99 0.49
N TYR A 68 -5.42 -11.08 -0.24
CA TYR A 68 -6.22 -11.39 -1.42
C TYR A 68 -5.36 -12.07 -2.50
N ALA A 69 -4.24 -11.46 -2.88
CA ALA A 69 -3.34 -12.02 -3.88
C ALA A 69 -2.72 -13.36 -3.41
N GLY A 70 -2.23 -13.43 -2.17
CA GLY A 70 -1.61 -14.62 -1.60
C GLY A 70 -2.57 -15.81 -1.50
N SER A 71 -3.81 -15.58 -1.07
CA SER A 71 -4.84 -16.64 -1.03
C SER A 71 -5.19 -17.15 -2.44
N GLY A 72 -5.24 -16.28 -3.44
CA GLY A 72 -5.42 -16.67 -4.85
C GLY A 72 -4.29 -17.58 -5.36
N ILE A 73 -3.04 -17.23 -5.04
CA ILE A 73 -1.85 -18.03 -5.37
C ILE A 73 -1.94 -19.43 -4.72
N VAL A 74 -2.26 -19.52 -3.43
CA VAL A 74 -2.39 -20.81 -2.73
C VAL A 74 -3.54 -21.64 -3.31
N LEU A 75 -4.68 -21.02 -3.61
CA LEU A 75 -5.83 -21.68 -4.24
C LEU A 75 -5.48 -22.26 -5.62
N TYR A 76 -4.65 -21.58 -6.41
CA TYR A 76 -4.16 -22.12 -7.68
C TYR A 76 -3.38 -23.43 -7.48
N GLY A 77 -2.56 -23.50 -6.43
CA GLY A 77 -1.80 -24.70 -6.06
C GLY A 77 -2.68 -25.87 -5.64
N LEU A 78 -3.77 -25.60 -4.92
CA LEU A 78 -4.71 -26.61 -4.40
C LEU A 78 -5.80 -27.02 -5.40
N THR A 79 -6.14 -26.15 -6.35
CA THR A 79 -7.21 -26.41 -7.33
C THR A 79 -6.68 -27.34 -8.43
N GLN A 80 -7.48 -28.36 -8.76
CA GLN A 80 -7.17 -29.28 -9.86
C GLN A 80 -7.19 -28.53 -11.20
N GLN A 81 -6.39 -29.02 -12.16
CA GLN A 81 -6.38 -28.46 -13.50
C GLN A 81 -7.66 -28.90 -14.21
N GLU A 82 -8.61 -27.99 -14.28
CA GLU A 82 -9.86 -28.13 -15.01
C GLU A 82 -10.06 -26.88 -15.85
N VAL A 83 -10.53 -27.02 -17.09
CA VAL A 83 -10.82 -25.89 -17.95
C VAL A 83 -12.12 -25.24 -17.45
N SER A 84 -11.99 -24.38 -16.45
CA SER A 84 -13.08 -23.63 -15.81
C SER A 84 -12.70 -22.17 -15.62
N GLY A 85 -13.69 -21.28 -15.57
CA GLY A 85 -13.46 -19.86 -15.29
C GLY A 85 -12.73 -19.62 -13.95
N LYS A 86 -13.00 -20.47 -12.94
CA LYS A 86 -12.29 -20.46 -11.66
C LYS A 86 -10.79 -20.72 -11.84
N TRP A 87 -10.42 -21.71 -12.65
CA TRP A 87 -9.03 -22.05 -12.88
C TRP A 87 -8.29 -20.91 -13.60
N VAL A 88 -8.89 -20.34 -14.64
CA VAL A 88 -8.34 -19.19 -15.38
C VAL A 88 -8.14 -17.97 -14.47
N TYR A 89 -9.12 -17.68 -13.62
CA TYR A 89 -9.03 -16.62 -12.61
C TYR A 89 -7.83 -16.84 -11.67
N LEU A 90 -7.67 -18.05 -11.12
CA LEU A 90 -6.56 -18.37 -10.22
C LEU A 90 -5.19 -18.37 -10.93
N CYS A 91 -5.15 -18.74 -12.22
CA CYS A 91 -3.94 -18.62 -13.05
C CYS A 91 -3.45 -17.18 -13.13
N ALA A 92 -4.33 -16.18 -13.14
CA ALA A 92 -3.93 -14.78 -13.21
C ALA A 92 -3.09 -14.37 -11.98
N PHE A 93 -3.45 -14.84 -10.78
CA PHE A 93 -2.70 -14.56 -9.55
C PHE A 93 -1.32 -15.22 -9.54
N TYR A 94 -1.26 -16.50 -9.92
CA TYR A 94 0.01 -17.24 -9.98
C TYR A 94 0.92 -16.71 -11.10
N GLY A 95 0.33 -16.33 -12.24
CA GLY A 95 1.02 -15.80 -13.41
C GLY A 95 1.52 -14.37 -13.26
N PHE A 96 0.94 -13.59 -12.33
CA PHE A 96 1.22 -12.17 -12.16
C PHE A 96 2.73 -11.81 -12.06
N PRO A 97 3.57 -12.52 -11.27
CA PRO A 97 5.00 -12.23 -11.22
C PRO A 97 5.71 -12.43 -12.56
N PHE A 98 5.26 -13.40 -13.36
CA PHE A 98 5.83 -13.67 -14.68
C PHE A 98 5.39 -12.64 -15.71
N VAL A 99 4.15 -12.15 -15.61
CA VAL A 99 3.66 -11.02 -16.42
C VAL A 99 4.48 -9.77 -16.13
N LEU A 100 4.75 -9.48 -14.85
CA LEU A 100 5.66 -8.39 -14.48
C LEU A 100 7.06 -8.59 -15.05
N LEU A 101 7.62 -9.80 -14.93
CA LEU A 101 8.95 -10.09 -15.51
C LEU A 101 8.97 -9.86 -17.04
N PHE A 102 7.94 -10.31 -17.74
CA PHE A 102 7.82 -10.13 -19.19
C PHE A 102 7.65 -8.65 -19.57
N GLY A 103 6.86 -7.89 -18.82
CA GLY A 103 6.72 -6.45 -18.98
C GLY A 103 8.03 -5.69 -18.80
N LEU A 104 8.93 -6.17 -17.93
CA LEU A 104 10.26 -5.59 -17.74
C LEU A 104 11.18 -5.79 -18.96
N LEU A 105 11.04 -6.93 -19.63
CA LEU A 105 11.82 -7.30 -20.81
C LEU A 105 11.42 -6.47 -22.04
N LEU A 106 10.14 -6.12 -22.19
CA LEU A 106 9.63 -5.34 -23.32
C LEU A 106 9.86 -3.83 -23.13
N PRO A 107 10.61 -3.14 -24.02
CA PRO A 107 10.91 -1.71 -23.88
C PRO A 107 9.71 -0.78 -23.63
N PRO A 108 8.56 -0.89 -24.33
CA PRO A 108 7.42 0.00 -24.09
C PRO A 108 6.70 -0.28 -22.77
N LEU A 109 6.75 -1.52 -22.26
CA LEU A 109 6.08 -1.92 -21.03
C LEU A 109 6.98 -1.81 -19.79
N ARG A 110 8.28 -1.64 -19.98
CA ARG A 110 9.27 -1.59 -18.91
C ARG A 110 8.95 -0.51 -17.88
N THR A 111 8.65 0.70 -18.33
CA THR A 111 8.36 1.83 -17.43
C THR A 111 7.10 1.58 -16.60
N LEU A 112 6.02 1.09 -17.22
CA LEU A 112 4.78 0.76 -16.52
C LEU A 112 5.01 -0.37 -15.51
N THR A 113 5.79 -1.37 -15.88
CA THR A 113 6.14 -2.50 -15.03
C THR A 113 6.98 -2.06 -13.83
N VAL A 114 7.94 -1.16 -14.03
CA VAL A 114 8.75 -0.60 -12.94
C VAL A 114 7.86 0.21 -11.99
N ILE A 115 6.97 1.06 -12.51
CA ILE A 115 6.03 1.84 -11.67
C ILE A 115 5.11 0.91 -10.88
N ALA A 116 4.49 -0.06 -11.54
CA ALA A 116 3.60 -1.02 -10.89
C ALA A 116 4.34 -1.88 -9.86
N GLY A 117 5.53 -2.38 -10.21
CA GLY A 117 6.39 -3.16 -9.32
C GLY A 117 6.81 -2.36 -8.10
N LEU A 118 7.27 -1.12 -8.28
CA LEU A 118 7.64 -0.26 -7.15
C LEU A 118 6.42 0.13 -6.30
N GLY A 119 5.29 0.48 -6.89
CA GLY A 119 4.08 0.82 -6.15
C GLY A 119 3.52 -0.36 -5.33
N LEU A 120 3.58 -1.58 -5.89
CA LEU A 120 3.04 -2.78 -5.23
C LEU A 120 4.03 -3.42 -4.24
N LEU A 121 5.33 -3.35 -4.52
CA LEU A 121 6.36 -4.11 -3.79
C LEU A 121 7.24 -3.23 -2.90
N SER A 122 7.30 -1.92 -3.12
CA SER A 122 8.12 -1.05 -2.29
C SER A 122 7.42 -0.76 -0.96
N ASP A 123 8.09 -1.14 0.12
CA ASP A 123 7.75 -0.67 1.45
C ASP A 123 8.32 0.74 1.60
N GLY A 124 7.43 1.73 1.63
CA GLY A 124 7.80 3.04 2.12
C GLY A 124 7.80 3.06 3.64
N GLU A 125 8.40 4.07 4.25
CA GLU A 125 8.22 4.39 5.66
C GLU A 125 7.09 5.40 5.80
N MET A 126 6.11 5.06 6.64
CA MET A 126 5.03 5.96 7.02
C MET A 126 5.17 6.31 8.49
N LYS A 127 5.14 7.60 8.79
CA LYS A 127 5.15 8.11 10.16
C LYS A 127 4.02 9.12 10.35
N ARG A 128 3.26 8.95 11.43
CA ARG A 128 2.17 9.86 11.80
C ARG A 128 2.63 10.75 12.94
N TYR A 129 2.38 12.03 12.77
CA TYR A 129 2.62 13.08 13.76
C TYR A 129 1.24 13.57 14.22
N PRO A 130 0.78 13.16 15.42
CA PRO A 130 -0.51 13.60 15.92
C PRO A 130 -0.51 15.11 16.14
N ILE A 131 -1.62 15.76 15.76
CA ILE A 131 -1.86 17.19 16.02
C ILE A 131 -2.87 17.27 17.18
N ASP A 132 -4.02 16.64 16.99
CA ASP A 132 -5.09 16.47 17.97
C ASP A 132 -5.88 15.18 17.67
N ASP A 133 -7.05 15.02 18.29
CA ASP A 133 -7.89 13.84 18.12
C ASP A 133 -8.40 13.70 16.68
N ASP A 134 -8.66 14.81 15.99
CA ASP A 134 -9.27 14.82 14.65
C ASP A 134 -8.24 14.89 13.51
N TYR A 135 -7.07 15.48 13.75
CA TYR A 135 -6.05 15.77 12.74
C TYR A 135 -4.71 15.08 13.03
N SER A 136 -4.02 14.64 12.00
CA SER A 136 -2.62 14.22 12.09
C SER A 136 -1.88 14.42 10.78
N LEU A 137 -0.61 14.80 10.84
CA LEU A 137 0.23 14.86 9.65
C LEU A 137 0.88 13.49 9.41
N GLN A 138 0.77 12.95 8.21
CA GLN A 138 1.38 11.71 7.80
C GLN A 138 2.52 11.99 6.83
N SER A 139 3.74 11.59 7.17
CA SER A 139 4.85 11.56 6.22
C SER A 139 4.97 10.18 5.59
N THR A 140 5.05 10.12 4.27
CA THR A 140 5.30 8.90 3.51
C THR A 140 6.58 9.07 2.70
N SER A 141 7.60 8.28 2.98
CA SER A 141 8.78 8.14 2.12
C SER A 141 8.76 6.79 1.45
N VAL A 142 8.88 6.77 0.12
CA VAL A 142 9.16 5.54 -0.62
C VAL A 142 10.52 5.75 -1.27
N ASP A 143 11.58 5.20 -0.65
CA ASP A 143 12.98 5.50 -0.98
C ASP A 143 13.34 5.33 -2.45
N ILE A 144 12.57 4.53 -3.19
CA ILE A 144 12.81 4.23 -4.60
C ILE A 144 12.01 5.13 -5.55
N ILE A 145 10.87 5.69 -5.10
CA ILE A 145 9.96 6.50 -5.94
C ILE A 145 10.19 7.99 -5.73
N TYR A 146 10.40 8.42 -4.48
CA TYR A 146 10.55 9.82 -4.13
C TYR A 146 11.85 10.05 -3.35
N ARG A 147 12.63 11.05 -3.79
CA ARG A 147 13.86 11.45 -3.11
C ARG A 147 13.59 12.05 -1.71
N TYR A 148 12.39 12.57 -1.51
CA TYR A 148 11.95 13.24 -0.29
C TYR A 148 10.57 12.73 0.13
N PRO A 149 10.28 12.69 1.45
CA PRO A 149 8.97 12.28 1.94
C PRO A 149 7.87 13.25 1.49
N THR A 150 6.69 12.72 1.17
CA THR A 150 5.48 13.52 0.99
C THR A 150 4.72 13.63 2.31
N TYR A 151 4.05 14.77 2.53
CA TYR A 151 3.27 15.02 3.74
C TYR A 151 1.80 15.17 3.39
N SER A 152 0.96 14.30 3.96
CA SER A 152 -0.49 14.32 3.83
C SER A 152 -1.13 14.70 5.16
N LEU A 153 -2.26 15.40 5.11
CA LEU A 153 -3.08 15.66 6.29
C LEU A 153 -4.13 14.57 6.39
N VAL A 154 -4.15 13.89 7.53
CA VAL A 154 -5.16 12.89 7.87
C VAL A 154 -6.21 13.58 8.73
N GLN A 155 -7.47 13.49 8.30
CA GLN A 155 -8.65 14.14 8.89
C GLN A 155 -9.77 13.10 9.09
N ASP A 156 -10.88 13.52 9.69
CA ASP A 156 -12.11 12.73 9.79
C ASP A 156 -11.87 11.29 10.30
N LYS A 157 -11.18 11.16 11.45
CA LYS A 157 -10.80 9.86 12.02
C LYS A 157 -12.00 9.12 12.61
N TYR A 158 -12.85 8.56 11.75
CA TYR A 158 -13.89 7.61 12.13
C TYR A 158 -13.27 6.32 12.73
N TRP A 159 -14.12 5.43 13.23
CA TRP A 159 -13.65 4.25 13.95
C TRP A 159 -12.78 3.32 13.07
N PHE A 160 -13.13 3.17 11.80
CA PHE A 160 -12.44 2.30 10.83
C PHE A 160 -11.84 3.04 9.64
N PHE A 161 -12.21 4.30 9.43
CA PHE A 161 -11.85 5.06 8.24
C PHE A 161 -11.27 6.41 8.62
N GLU A 162 -10.41 6.93 7.77
CA GLU A 162 -9.82 8.26 7.90
C GLU A 162 -9.68 8.88 6.52
N LYS A 163 -9.88 10.19 6.43
CA LYS A 163 -9.69 10.94 5.19
C LYS A 163 -8.23 11.30 5.05
N ILE A 164 -7.61 11.01 3.92
CA ILE A 164 -6.21 11.30 3.66
C ILE A 164 -6.15 12.32 2.52
N SER A 165 -5.79 13.57 2.85
CA SER A 165 -5.67 14.62 1.84
C SER A 165 -4.46 14.38 0.94
N GLY A 166 -4.56 14.82 -0.32
CA GLY A 166 -3.42 14.85 -1.24
C GLY A 166 -2.26 15.69 -0.67
N ASP A 167 -1.03 15.38 -1.12
CA ASP A 167 0.24 15.95 -0.67
C ASP A 167 0.15 17.46 -0.31
N VAL A 168 0.02 17.76 0.99
CA VAL A 168 -0.13 19.12 1.52
C VAL A 168 1.20 19.86 1.45
N VAL A 169 2.31 19.14 1.62
CA VAL A 169 3.66 19.68 1.45
C VAL A 169 4.55 18.68 0.72
N LYS A 170 5.28 19.15 -0.29
CA LYS A 170 6.35 18.42 -1.00
C LYS A 170 7.70 19.10 -0.75
N PRO A 171 8.36 18.87 0.40
CA PRO A 171 9.65 19.48 0.65
C PRO A 171 10.72 18.92 -0.28
N THR A 172 11.64 19.77 -0.74
CA THR A 172 12.80 19.39 -1.57
C THR A 172 14.01 18.95 -0.73
N GLY A 173 13.79 18.48 0.51
CA GLY A 173 14.84 18.18 1.50
C GLY A 173 14.43 17.09 2.50
N ARG A 174 15.40 16.47 3.18
CA ARG A 174 15.12 15.49 4.25
C ARG A 174 14.78 16.22 5.55
N LEU A 175 13.67 15.85 6.19
CA LEU A 175 13.21 16.46 7.43
C LEU A 175 14.13 16.10 8.61
N GLN A 176 14.65 17.12 9.29
CA GLN A 176 15.46 16.98 10.50
C GLN A 176 14.63 17.25 11.76
N ALA A 177 13.75 18.25 11.71
CA ALA A 177 12.83 18.57 12.79
C ALA A 177 11.51 19.07 12.21
N LEU A 178 10.41 18.60 12.80
CA LEU A 178 9.06 19.07 12.54
C LEU A 178 8.48 19.56 13.86
N LYS A 179 8.04 20.81 13.89
CA LYS A 179 7.27 21.38 14.99
C LYS A 179 5.97 21.90 14.41
N MET A 180 4.86 21.52 15.03
CA MET A 180 3.53 21.92 14.62
C MET A 180 2.85 22.58 15.80
N GLU A 181 2.23 23.73 15.57
CA GLU A 181 1.47 24.47 16.58
C GLU A 181 0.11 24.83 16.00
N LYS A 182 -0.96 24.44 16.68
CA LYS A 182 -2.31 24.83 16.26
C LYS A 182 -2.47 26.33 16.47
N ASN A 183 -2.91 27.05 15.44
CA ASN A 183 -3.17 28.48 15.49
C ASN A 183 -4.68 28.71 15.35
N GLY A 184 -5.36 28.86 16.49
CA GLY A 184 -6.83 28.94 16.54
C GLY A 184 -7.53 27.59 16.34
N GLN A 185 -8.77 27.59 15.83
CA GLN A 185 -9.51 26.36 15.53
C GLN A 185 -9.26 25.85 14.11
N ASP A 186 -8.87 26.74 13.19
CA ASP A 186 -9.01 26.50 11.75
C ASP A 186 -7.67 26.45 11.01
N SER A 187 -6.55 26.57 11.73
CA SER A 187 -5.23 26.59 11.09
C SER A 187 -4.15 25.93 11.92
N LEU A 188 -3.14 25.40 11.23
CA LEU A 188 -1.97 24.77 11.80
C LEU A 188 -0.74 25.51 11.31
N HIS A 189 0.07 25.99 12.23
CA HIS A 189 1.40 26.48 11.92
C HIS A 189 2.41 25.33 11.89
N LEU A 190 3.16 25.23 10.80
CA LEU A 190 4.04 24.14 10.48
C LEU A 190 5.45 24.67 10.28
N TYR A 191 6.33 24.33 11.21
CA TYR A 191 7.76 24.60 11.14
C TYR A 191 8.50 23.31 10.76
N MET A 192 9.21 23.31 9.65
CA MET A 192 10.08 22.22 9.23
C MET A 192 11.50 22.71 9.05
N ASN A 193 12.46 22.02 9.68
CA ASN A 193 13.87 22.13 9.32
C ASN A 193 14.22 20.98 8.39
N LEU A 194 14.67 21.32 7.19
CA LEU A 194 15.08 20.37 6.16
C LEU A 194 16.58 20.46 5.94
N VAL A 195 17.23 19.32 5.69
CA VAL A 195 18.60 19.26 5.20
C VAL A 195 18.55 18.91 3.72
N ASN A 196 19.00 19.86 2.88
CA ASN A 196 19.02 19.69 1.43
C ASN A 196 20.33 19.05 0.96
N GLU A 197 21.45 19.42 1.60
CA GLU A 197 22.81 18.90 1.37
C GLU A 197 23.54 18.81 2.73
N PRO A 198 24.60 17.98 2.87
CA PRO A 198 25.43 17.97 4.07
C PRO A 198 25.93 19.40 4.40
N GLY A 199 25.47 19.97 5.51
CA GLY A 199 25.84 21.32 5.94
C GLY A 199 24.92 22.46 5.47
N ARG A 200 23.90 22.20 4.63
CA ARG A 200 22.88 23.21 4.25
C ARG A 200 21.51 22.82 4.76
N ALA A 201 21.07 23.53 5.79
CA ALA A 201 19.71 23.48 6.30
C ALA A 201 18.84 24.55 5.64
N SER A 202 17.59 24.21 5.33
CA SER A 202 16.54 25.16 4.95
C SER A 202 15.40 25.06 5.94
N ARG A 203 14.80 26.20 6.27
CA ARG A 203 13.65 26.28 7.17
C ARG A 203 12.42 26.58 6.35
N PHE A 204 11.40 25.74 6.50
CA PHE A 204 10.06 25.98 5.99
C PHE A 204 9.17 26.37 7.16
N ASP A 205 8.41 27.43 6.96
CA ASP A 205 7.56 28.04 7.96
C ASP A 205 6.27 28.43 7.24
N THR A 206 5.18 27.70 7.50
CA THR A 206 3.92 27.86 6.75
C THR A 206 2.71 27.62 7.63
N THR A 207 1.59 28.25 7.27
CA THR A 207 0.28 28.00 7.91
C THR A 207 -0.58 27.18 6.95
N ILE A 208 -1.10 26.06 7.41
CA ILE A 208 -2.05 25.20 6.69
C ILE A 208 -3.44 25.48 7.25
N SER A 209 -4.41 25.80 6.39
CA SER A 209 -5.82 25.87 6.80
C SER A 209 -6.38 24.46 6.94
N LEU A 210 -7.09 24.23 8.04
CA LEU A 210 -7.74 22.95 8.37
C LEU A 210 -9.17 22.87 7.81
N ILE A 211 -9.73 24.00 7.36
CA ILE A 211 -11.03 24.06 6.68
C ILE A 211 -10.77 23.93 5.17
N GLN A 212 -11.12 22.78 4.59
CA GLN A 212 -11.11 22.54 3.14
C GLN A 212 -12.44 21.98 2.66
#